data_AF-A0A524G8F3-F1
#
_entry.id   AF-A0A524G8F3-F1
#
_cell.length_a   1.000
_cell.length_b   1.000
_cell.length_c   1.000
_cell.angle_alpha   90.00
_cell.angle_beta   90.00
_cell.angle_gamma   90.00
#
_symmetry.space_group_name_H-M   'P 1'
#
loop_
_entity.id
_entity.type
_entity.pdbx_description
1 polymer ?
#
loop_
_entity_poly.entity_id
_entity_poly.type
_entity_poly.pdbx_seq_one_letter_code
_entity_poly.pdbx_strand_id
1 'polypeptide(L)'
;MILEPTWKLVNEDSSIDEFIDIRRIVGNQIIRAYLLEEIIKSDRLKKIGGKLRGPKNEFKDFSNFLIIKFCKEQKEVRVLVETGVYDNLRIVGTDSVELSQESRDDLIKLFTDALEHPESNNTRLIISNDSKLR
;
A
#
# COMPACT_ATOMS: atom_id res chain seq x y z
N MET A 1 19.69 -12.41 1.97
CA MET A 1 19.62 -11.35 3.00
C MET A 1 18.15 -11.19 3.33
N ILE A 2 17.73 -11.43 4.57
CA ILE A 2 16.32 -11.26 4.96
C ILE A 2 16.09 -9.75 5.09
N LEU A 3 15.12 -9.20 4.35
CA LEU A 3 14.76 -7.79 4.46
C LEU A 3 13.89 -7.63 5.71
N GLU A 4 14.39 -6.92 6.71
CA GLU A 4 13.62 -6.62 7.91
C GLU A 4 12.52 -5.59 7.60
N PRO A 5 11.30 -5.76 8.14
CA PRO A 5 10.27 -4.75 8.03
C PRO A 5 10.71 -3.43 8.69
N THR A 6 10.50 -2.33 7.99
CA THR A 6 10.99 -1.00 8.42
C THR A 6 9.87 0.02 8.56
N TRP A 7 8.72 -0.22 7.95
CA TRP A 7 7.51 0.55 8.16
C TRP A 7 6.61 -0.14 9.16
N LYS A 8 6.01 0.62 10.07
CA LYS A 8 5.13 0.09 11.12
C LYS A 8 3.86 0.91 11.23
N LEU A 9 2.72 0.30 11.01
CA LEU A 9 1.42 0.89 11.32
C LEU A 9 0.97 0.36 12.69
N VAL A 10 0.88 1.25 13.67
CA VAL A 10 0.34 0.94 14.99
C VAL A 10 -1.17 1.21 14.94
N ASN A 11 -1.96 0.14 15.02
CA ASN A 11 -3.42 0.19 15.01
C ASN A 11 -3.98 0.65 16.37
N GLU A 12 -5.27 0.96 16.42
CA GLU A 12 -5.95 1.41 17.65
C GLU A 12 -5.97 0.35 18.76
N ASP A 13 -6.02 -0.93 18.38
CA ASP A 13 -5.92 -2.07 19.29
C ASP A 13 -4.48 -2.37 19.74
N SER A 14 -3.53 -1.49 19.40
CA SER A 14 -2.09 -1.64 19.64
C SER A 14 -1.42 -2.79 18.89
N SER A 15 -2.12 -3.46 17.97
CA SER A 15 -1.48 -4.37 17.01
C SER A 15 -0.57 -3.58 16.07
N ILE A 16 0.47 -4.25 15.56
CA ILE A 16 1.45 -3.64 14.67
C ILE A 16 1.44 -4.40 13.33
N ASP A 17 1.07 -3.69 12.28
CA ASP A 17 1.29 -4.14 10.91
C ASP A 17 2.66 -3.67 10.44
N GLU A 18 3.44 -4.60 9.90
CA GLU A 18 4.81 -4.34 9.47
C GLU A 18 4.94 -4.47 7.95
N PHE A 19 5.70 -3.56 7.34
CA PHE A 19 5.98 -3.58 5.90
C PHE A 19 7.48 -3.44 5.64
N ILE A 20 7.96 -4.23 4.70
CA ILE A 20 9.31 -4.19 4.14
C ILE A 20 9.39 -3.02 3.16
N ASP A 21 10.37 -2.12 3.33
CA ASP A 21 10.58 -1.02 2.41
C ASP A 21 11.13 -1.52 1.08
N ILE A 22 10.38 -1.28 0.01
CA ILE A 22 10.74 -1.69 -1.36
C ILE A 22 11.05 -0.50 -2.26
N ARG A 23 11.16 0.72 -1.73
CA ARG A 23 11.41 1.95 -2.54
C ARG A 23 12.71 1.88 -3.33
N ARG A 24 13.72 1.15 -2.83
CA ARG A 24 14.98 0.91 -3.55
C ARG A 24 14.83 0.01 -4.78
N ILE A 25 13.79 -0.84 -4.79
CA ILE A 25 13.47 -1.75 -5.89
C ILE A 25 12.59 -1.01 -6.91
N VAL A 26 11.48 -0.44 -6.45
CA VAL A 26 10.50 0.23 -7.33
C VAL A 26 11.01 1.58 -7.87
N GLY A 27 11.91 2.23 -7.14
CA GLY A 27 12.43 3.55 -7.48
C GLY A 27 11.40 4.67 -7.29
N ASN A 28 11.45 5.67 -8.18
CA ASN A 28 10.50 6.79 -8.20
C ASN A 28 9.33 6.51 -9.16
N GLN A 29 8.97 5.25 -9.36
CA GLN A 29 7.85 4.90 -10.21
C GLN A 29 6.53 5.29 -9.55
N ILE A 30 5.65 5.82 -10.38
CA ILE A 30 4.45 6.51 -9.97
C ILE A 30 3.27 5.82 -10.65
N ILE A 31 2.29 5.40 -9.86
CA ILE A 31 1.02 4.81 -10.33
C ILE A 31 -0.05 5.89 -10.34
N ARG A 32 -0.85 5.95 -11.41
CA ARG A 32 -1.86 7.00 -11.58
C ARG A 32 -2.96 6.88 -10.51
N ALA A 33 -3.27 7.97 -9.83
CA ALA A 33 -4.29 7.95 -8.78
C ALA A 33 -5.73 7.72 -9.29
N TYR A 34 -6.01 7.99 -10.57
CA TYR A 34 -7.34 7.71 -11.16
C TYR A 34 -7.70 6.22 -11.10
N LEU A 35 -6.71 5.33 -11.01
CA LEU A 35 -6.94 3.89 -10.86
C LEU A 35 -7.64 3.53 -9.54
N LEU A 36 -7.68 4.45 -8.57
CA LEU A 36 -8.45 4.26 -7.34
C LEU A 36 -9.96 4.50 -7.54
N GLU A 37 -10.38 5.17 -8.60
CA GLU A 37 -11.77 5.60 -8.77
C GLU A 37 -12.76 4.43 -8.77
N GLU A 38 -12.44 3.34 -9.45
CA GLU A 38 -13.31 2.17 -9.52
C GLU A 38 -13.48 1.51 -8.15
N ILE A 39 -12.40 1.47 -7.36
CA ILE A 39 -12.39 0.88 -6.02
C ILE A 39 -13.20 1.74 -5.05
N ILE A 40 -13.09 3.06 -5.17
CA ILE A 40 -13.86 4.02 -4.39
C ILE A 40 -15.36 3.91 -4.72
N LYS A 41 -15.72 3.86 -6.01
CA LYS A 41 -17.11 3.75 -6.48
C LYS A 41 -17.78 2.42 -6.09
N SER A 42 -17.00 1.36 -5.89
CA SER A 42 -17.49 0.01 -5.56
C SER A 42 -17.56 -0.30 -4.06
N ASP A 43 -17.42 0.71 -3.19
CA ASP A 43 -17.48 0.56 -1.72
C ASP A 43 -16.44 -0.46 -1.17
N ARG A 44 -15.31 -0.61 -1.85
CA ARG A 44 -14.22 -1.53 -1.47
C ARG A 44 -13.20 -0.85 -0.54
N LEU A 45 -13.69 0.05 0.30
CA LEU A 45 -12.87 0.98 1.06
C LEU A 45 -13.11 0.81 2.55
N LYS A 46 -12.04 0.64 3.33
CA LYS A 46 -12.07 0.51 4.78
C LYS A 46 -11.30 1.65 5.42
N LYS A 47 -11.92 2.36 6.35
CA LYS A 47 -11.24 3.37 7.17
C LYS A 47 -10.76 2.76 8.48
N ILE A 48 -9.56 3.11 8.91
CA ILE A 48 -8.98 2.70 10.19
C ILE A 48 -8.27 3.89 10.86
N GLY A 49 -8.21 3.87 12.18
CA GLY A 49 -7.30 4.72 12.94
C GLY A 49 -5.92 4.06 13.04
N GLY A 50 -4.86 4.87 13.09
CA GLY A 50 -3.52 4.34 13.30
C GLY A 50 -2.41 5.37 13.21
N LYS A 51 -1.22 4.99 13.68
CA LYS A 51 -0.01 5.82 13.63
C LYS A 51 1.05 5.11 12.78
N LEU A 52 1.46 5.75 11.69
CA LEU A 52 2.49 5.22 10.81
C LEU A 52 3.88 5.66 11.28
N ARG A 53 4.83 4.73 11.31
CA ARG A 53 6.26 5.00 11.47
C ARG A 53 7.02 4.58 10.23
N GLY A 54 7.93 5.45 9.80
CA GLY A 54 8.83 5.21 8.69
C GLY A 54 10.09 4.42 9.07
N PRO A 55 10.99 4.18 8.10
CA PRO A 55 12.17 3.32 8.26
C PRO A 55 13.22 3.83 9.24
N LYS A 56 13.23 5.13 9.54
CA LYS A 56 14.09 5.71 10.58
C LYS A 56 13.35 5.83 11.90
N ASN A 57 12.25 5.09 12.06
CA ASN A 57 11.34 5.14 13.21
C ASN A 57 10.71 6.53 13.41
N GLU A 58 10.66 7.36 12.36
CA GLU A 58 10.05 8.68 12.40
C GLU A 58 8.53 8.58 12.22
N PHE A 59 7.77 9.44 12.91
CA PHE A 59 6.34 9.51 12.69
C PHE A 59 6.01 10.04 11.29
N LYS A 60 5.03 9.41 10.65
CA LYS A 60 4.44 9.83 9.38
C LYS A 60 2.96 10.08 9.56
N ASP A 61 2.45 11.06 8.83
CA ASP A 61 1.03 11.31 8.77
C ASP A 61 0.37 10.25 7.88
N PHE A 62 -0.31 9.30 8.51
CA PHE A 62 -0.97 8.19 7.82
C PHE A 62 -2.08 8.65 6.87
N SER A 63 -2.63 9.86 7.03
CA SER A 63 -3.60 10.41 6.08
C SER A 63 -3.04 10.61 4.67
N ASN A 64 -1.71 10.72 4.55
CA ASN A 64 -0.99 10.80 3.27
C ASN A 64 -0.63 9.42 2.70
N PHE A 65 -1.06 8.33 3.33
CA PHE A 65 -0.81 6.96 2.88
C PHE A 65 -2.12 6.19 2.76
N LEU A 66 -2.06 5.11 1.99
CA LEU A 66 -3.07 4.08 1.95
C LEU A 66 -2.41 2.71 1.88
N ILE A 67 -3.17 1.67 2.21
CA ILE A 67 -2.77 0.29 2.00
C ILE A 67 -3.67 -0.29 0.92
N ILE A 68 -3.05 -0.82 -0.14
CA ILE A 68 -3.72 -1.62 -1.15
C ILE A 68 -3.61 -3.06 -0.72
N LYS A 69 -4.76 -3.70 -0.50
CA LYS A 69 -4.87 -5.12 -0.17
C LYS A 69 -5.46 -5.84 -1.38
N PHE A 70 -4.83 -6.91 -1.84
CA PHE A 70 -5.30 -7.70 -2.98
C PHE A 70 -4.84 -9.16 -2.86
N CYS A 71 -5.36 -10.03 -3.72
CA CYS A 71 -5.00 -11.44 -3.75
C CYS A 71 -4.00 -11.73 -4.88
N LYS A 72 -2.86 -12.34 -4.54
CA LYS A 72 -1.91 -12.96 -5.48
C LYS A 72 -1.86 -14.46 -5.21
N GLU A 73 -2.17 -15.30 -6.20
CA GLU A 73 -2.09 -16.76 -6.09
C GLU A 73 -2.83 -17.31 -4.85
N GLN A 74 -4.05 -16.81 -4.59
CA GLN A 74 -4.89 -17.14 -3.42
C GLN A 74 -4.35 -16.67 -2.06
N LYS A 75 -3.21 -15.97 -2.02
CA LYS A 75 -2.70 -15.31 -0.82
C LYS A 75 -3.06 -13.85 -0.83
N GLU A 76 -3.45 -13.35 0.31
CA GLU A 76 -3.64 -11.92 0.52
C GLU A 76 -2.29 -11.25 0.73
N VAL A 77 -2.08 -10.13 0.05
CA VAL A 77 -0.89 -9.29 0.19
C VAL A 77 -1.33 -7.84 0.38
N ARG A 78 -0.52 -7.08 1.14
CA ARG A 78 -0.79 -5.69 1.47
C ARG A 78 0.41 -4.83 1.13
N VAL A 79 0.14 -3.71 0.46
CA VAL A 79 1.17 -2.78 0.03
C VAL A 79 0.84 -1.39 0.49
N LEU A 80 1.82 -0.81 1.19
CA LEU A 80 1.80 0.56 1.66
C LEU A 80 2.19 1.49 0.52
N VAL A 81 1.35 2.50 0.31
CA VAL A 81 1.46 3.45 -0.77
C VAL A 81 1.33 4.86 -0.21
N GLU A 82 2.22 5.74 -0.63
CA GLU A 82 2.16 7.18 -0.35
C GLU A 82 1.30 7.86 -1.43
N THR A 83 0.34 8.67 -1.00
CA THR A 83 -0.63 9.39 -1.83
C THR A 83 -0.21 10.85 -2.00
N GLY A 84 -0.70 11.52 -3.05
CA GLY A 84 -0.45 12.95 -3.27
C GLY A 84 0.94 13.27 -3.84
N VAL A 85 1.68 12.26 -4.33
CA VAL A 85 2.95 12.47 -5.02
C VAL A 85 2.65 12.88 -6.46
N TYR A 86 2.58 14.19 -6.74
CA TYR A 86 2.19 14.74 -8.04
C TYR A 86 0.81 14.27 -8.53
N ASP A 87 -0.19 14.21 -7.65
CA ASP A 87 -1.51 13.63 -7.92
C ASP A 87 -1.48 12.13 -8.28
N ASN A 88 -0.43 11.44 -7.85
CA ASN A 88 -0.25 10.03 -8.11
C ASN A 88 0.13 9.28 -6.83
N LEU A 89 0.31 7.97 -6.99
CA LEU A 89 0.63 7.00 -5.96
C LEU A 89 2.09 6.57 -6.07
N ARG A 90 2.77 6.48 -4.93
CA ARG A 90 4.12 5.94 -4.84
C ARG A 90 4.12 4.69 -3.98
N ILE A 91 4.62 3.58 -4.52
CA ILE A 91 4.78 2.34 -3.77
C ILE A 91 5.91 2.50 -2.73
N VAL A 92 5.65 2.12 -1.49
CA VAL A 92 6.57 2.33 -0.37
C VAL A 92 7.01 1.02 0.27
N GLY A 93 6.06 0.16 0.63
CA GLY A 93 6.36 -1.06 1.35
C GLY A 93 5.38 -2.18 1.07
N THR A 94 5.78 -3.41 1.39
CA THR A 94 4.95 -4.62 1.25
C THR A 94 5.07 -5.48 2.50
N ASP A 95 4.00 -6.15 2.89
CA ASP A 95 4.06 -7.16 3.97
C ASP A 95 4.53 -8.55 3.48
N SER A 96 4.70 -8.71 2.15
CA SER A 96 5.13 -9.95 1.54
C SER A 96 6.62 -9.98 1.25
N VAL A 97 7.32 -10.95 1.86
CA VAL A 97 8.74 -11.24 1.57
C VAL A 97 8.94 -11.59 0.09
N GLU A 98 7.99 -12.32 -0.50
CA GLU A 98 8.02 -12.69 -1.92
C GLU A 98 8.03 -11.44 -2.80
N LEU A 99 7.09 -10.51 -2.57
CA LEU A 99 7.05 -9.25 -3.30
C LEU A 99 8.29 -8.38 -3.08
N SER A 100 8.94 -8.48 -1.92
CA SER A 100 10.19 -7.75 -1.67
C SER A 100 11.39 -8.26 -2.48
N GLN A 101 11.26 -9.37 -3.19
CA GLN A 101 12.30 -9.97 -4.03
C GLN A 101 11.96 -9.92 -5.54
N GLU A 102 10.74 -9.54 -5.87
CA GLU A 102 10.28 -9.40 -7.25
C GLU A 102 11.00 -8.27 -7.99
N SER A 103 11.03 -8.37 -9.32
CA SER A 103 11.59 -7.31 -10.13
C SER A 103 10.71 -6.05 -10.06
N ARG A 104 11.32 -4.89 -10.30
CA ARG A 104 10.59 -3.62 -10.37
C ARG A 104 9.41 -3.69 -11.34
N ASP A 105 9.64 -4.23 -12.54
CA ASP A 105 8.66 -4.18 -13.62
C ASP A 105 7.50 -5.14 -13.32
N ASP A 106 7.78 -6.30 -12.70
CA ASP A 106 6.76 -7.24 -12.24
C ASP A 106 5.93 -6.67 -11.09
N LEU A 107 6.57 -5.98 -10.13
CA LEU A 107 5.88 -5.29 -9.05
C LEU A 107 4.91 -4.24 -9.60
N ILE A 108 5.39 -3.36 -10.48
CA ILE A 108 4.55 -2.30 -11.06
C ILE A 108 3.37 -2.91 -11.83
N LYS A 109 3.63 -3.95 -12.63
CA LYS A 109 2.59 -4.65 -13.38
C LYS A 109 1.55 -5.25 -12.43
N LEU A 110 1.98 -5.94 -11.39
CA LEU A 110 1.10 -6.53 -10.37
C LEU A 110 0.23 -5.47 -9.69
N PHE A 111 0.83 -4.34 -9.28
CA PHE A 111 0.08 -3.26 -8.65
C PHE A 111 -0.91 -2.59 -9.59
N THR A 112 -0.50 -2.38 -10.84
CA THR A 112 -1.37 -1.75 -11.84
C THR A 112 -2.55 -2.67 -12.15
N ASP A 113 -2.31 -3.97 -12.36
CA ASP A 113 -3.34 -4.98 -12.59
C ASP A 113 -4.33 -5.08 -11.41
N ALA A 114 -3.82 -5.07 -10.17
CA ALA A 114 -4.65 -5.09 -8.97
C ALA A 114 -5.59 -3.88 -8.90
N LEU A 115 -5.17 -2.72 -9.40
CA LEU A 115 -5.98 -1.50 -9.41
C LEU A 115 -6.90 -1.39 -10.64
N GLU A 116 -6.49 -1.89 -11.80
CA GLU A 116 -7.29 -1.92 -13.03
C GLU A 116 -8.39 -2.99 -12.99
N HIS A 117 -8.19 -4.06 -12.22
CA HIS A 117 -9.12 -5.17 -12.11
C HIS A 117 -9.46 -5.50 -10.65
N PRO A 118 -10.06 -4.57 -9.90
CA PRO A 118 -10.21 -4.70 -8.45
C PRO A 118 -11.18 -5.81 -8.03
N GLU A 119 -12.14 -6.17 -8.88
CA GLU A 119 -13.05 -7.28 -8.60
C GLU A 119 -12.34 -8.63 -8.65
N SER A 120 -11.64 -8.90 -9.76
CA SER A 120 -10.91 -10.13 -10.00
C SER A 120 -9.79 -10.36 -8.98
N ASN A 121 -9.15 -9.28 -8.54
CA ASN A 121 -8.06 -9.31 -7.57
C ASN A 121 -8.53 -9.18 -6.10
N ASN A 122 -9.85 -9.08 -5.86
CA ASN A 122 -10.43 -8.76 -4.55
C ASN A 122 -9.73 -7.56 -3.87
N THR A 123 -9.40 -6.56 -4.68
CA THR A 123 -8.66 -5.39 -4.25
C THR A 123 -9.51 -4.53 -3.34
N ARG A 124 -8.93 -4.09 -2.23
CA ARG A 124 -9.54 -3.20 -1.25
C ARG A 124 -8.54 -2.13 -0.85
N LEU A 125 -9.04 -0.94 -0.55
CA LEU A 125 -8.25 0.15 0.00
C LEU A 125 -8.48 0.24 1.50
N ILE A 126 -7.40 0.32 2.27
CA ILE A 126 -7.43 0.67 3.68
C ILE A 126 -6.80 2.04 3.81
N ILE A 127 -7.54 3.00 4.36
CA ILE A 127 -7.11 4.39 4.50
C ILE A 127 -7.27 4.86 5.93
N SER A 128 -6.56 5.93 6.28
CA SER A 128 -6.77 6.62 7.56
C SER A 128 -8.21 7.15 7.69
N ASN A 129 -8.76 7.13 8.91
CA ASN A 129 -10.00 7.84 9.25
C ASN A 129 -9.98 9.31 8.79
N ASP A 130 -8.80 9.94 8.84
CA ASP A 130 -8.58 11.34 8.49
C ASP A 130 -8.31 11.56 6.98
N SER A 131 -8.32 10.48 6.19
CA SER A 131 -8.03 10.58 4.75
C SER A 131 -9.12 11.37 4.01
N LYS A 132 -8.68 12.22 3.09
CA LYS A 132 -9.54 13.03 2.21
C LYS A 132 -9.98 12.32 0.95
N LEU A 133 -9.56 11.07 0.73
CA LEU A 133 -10.10 10.22 -0.34
C LEU A 133 -11.62 10.11 -0.12
N ARG A 134 -12.38 10.61 -1.11
CA ARG A 134 -13.85 10.65 -1.13
C ARG A 134 -14.36 9.71 -2.21
#